data_AF-A0A7Y6ZCJ2-F1
#
_entry.id   AF-A0A7Y6ZCJ2-F1
#
_cell.length_a   1.000
_cell.length_b   1.000
_cell.length_c   1.000
_cell.angle_alpha   90.00
_cell.angle_beta   90.00
_cell.angle_gamma   90.00
#
_symmetry.space_group_name_H-M   'P 1'
#
loop_
_entity.id
_entity.type
_entity.pdbx_description
1 polymer ?
#
loop_
_entity_poly.entity_id
_entity_poly.type
_entity_poly.pdbx_seq_one_letter_code
_entity_poly.pdbx_strand_id
1 'polypeptide(L)'
;MSHYEYIAIPAPHEGEASSAAQTPQARLADAVTVRLNAMAGDGWTYLRSDEFTLNGVEGKQAVLIFRRESDFGVFAGDKQEYGTFATP
;
A
#
# COMPACT_ATOMS: atom_id res chain seq x y z
N MET A 1 4.59 -22.23 -10.55
CA MET A 1 5.14 -21.04 -9.87
C MET A 1 3.96 -20.31 -9.30
N SER A 2 3.90 -20.05 -7.99
CA SER A 2 2.82 -19.24 -7.41
C SER A 2 2.94 -17.83 -7.98
N HIS A 3 1.85 -17.34 -8.59
CA HIS A 3 1.77 -15.97 -9.06
C HIS A 3 1.21 -15.11 -7.93
N TYR A 4 1.66 -13.87 -7.85
CA TYR A 4 1.23 -12.94 -6.82
C TYR A 4 0.72 -11.67 -7.48
N GLU A 5 -0.42 -11.21 -7.01
CA GLU A 5 -0.91 -9.86 -7.25
C GLU A 5 -0.36 -8.94 -6.16
N TYR A 6 0.12 -7.76 -6.54
CA TYR A 6 0.64 -6.74 -5.61
C TYR A 6 -0.18 -5.47 -5.74
N ILE A 7 -0.40 -4.81 -4.61
CA ILE A 7 -0.99 -3.47 -4.57
C ILE A 7 -0.24 -2.60 -3.57
N ALA A 8 -0.04 -1.34 -3.93
CA ALA A 8 0.45 -0.29 -3.05
C ALA A 8 -0.69 0.70 -2.80
N ILE A 9 -1.00 0.96 -1.54
CA ILE A 9 -2.01 1.93 -1.13
C ILE A 9 -1.37 3.02 -0.26
N PRO A 10 -1.88 4.26 -0.28
CA PRO A 10 -1.41 5.29 0.64
C PRO A 10 -1.50 4.82 2.09
N ALA A 11 -0.46 5.10 2.87
CA ALA A 11 -0.50 4.89 4.31
C ALA A 11 -1.52 5.84 4.93
N PRO A 12 -2.34 5.39 5.89
CA PRO A 12 -3.34 6.23 6.52
C PRO A 12 -2.69 7.35 7.33
N HIS A 13 -3.32 8.52 7.32
CA HIS A 13 -2.90 9.67 8.13
C HIS A 13 -3.69 9.76 9.45
N GLU A 14 -3.18 10.52 10.44
CA GLU A 14 -3.85 10.65 11.75
C GLU A 14 -5.29 11.19 11.67
N GLY A 15 -5.63 11.92 10.60
CA GLY A 15 -6.97 12.44 10.34
C GLY A 15 -7.97 11.41 9.82
N GLU A 16 -7.52 10.23 9.40
CA GLU A 16 -8.37 9.11 8.95
C GLU A 16 -8.75 8.16 10.10
N ALA A 17 -8.23 8.38 11.31
CA ALA A 17 -8.58 7.57 12.47
C ALA A 17 -10.05 7.75 12.87
N SER A 18 -10.77 6.67 13.15
CA SER A 18 -12.12 6.72 13.74
C SER A 18 -11.99 7.08 15.23
N SER A 19 -11.75 8.35 15.51
CA SER A 19 -11.29 8.87 16.80
C SER A 19 -12.14 8.45 18.03
N ALA A 20 -11.53 7.65 18.91
CA ALA A 20 -11.73 7.66 20.37
C ALA A 20 -10.40 7.77 21.16
N ALA A 21 -9.24 7.76 20.49
CA ALA A 21 -7.92 7.71 21.12
C ALA A 21 -7.34 9.10 21.43
N GLN A 22 -6.68 9.23 22.59
CA GLN A 22 -6.26 10.53 23.15
C GLN A 22 -5.01 11.14 22.51
N THR A 23 -4.13 10.35 21.87
CA THR A 23 -2.84 10.83 21.34
C THR A 23 -2.74 10.67 19.81
N PRO A 24 -1.98 11.54 19.11
CA PRO A 24 -1.71 11.41 17.68
C PRO A 24 -1.14 10.04 17.29
N GLN A 25 -0.20 9.52 18.08
CA GLN A 25 0.42 8.22 17.85
C GLN A 25 -0.60 7.09 17.97
N ALA A 26 -1.51 7.17 18.95
CA ALA A 26 -2.57 6.16 19.11
C ALA A 26 -3.59 6.22 17.97
N ARG A 27 -3.94 7.43 17.49
CA ARG A 27 -4.81 7.59 16.31
C ARG A 27 -4.19 6.99 15.06
N LEU A 28 -2.90 7.25 14.81
CA LEU A 28 -2.20 6.66 13.68
C LEU A 28 -2.13 5.13 13.78
N ALA A 29 -1.80 4.58 14.95
CA ALA A 29 -1.75 3.13 15.17
C ALA A 29 -3.11 2.47 14.93
N ASP A 30 -4.20 3.10 15.38
CA ASP A 30 -5.57 2.65 15.14
C ASP A 30 -5.91 2.66 13.64
N ALA A 31 -5.65 3.77 12.94
CA ALA A 31 -5.90 3.90 11.51
C ALA A 31 -5.12 2.85 10.68
N VAL A 32 -3.85 2.62 11.02
CA VAL A 32 -3.04 1.55 10.40
C VAL A 32 -3.65 0.18 10.69
N THR A 33 -4.04 -0.09 11.93
CA THR A 33 -4.63 -1.37 12.33
C THR A 33 -5.94 -1.65 11.57
N VAL A 34 -6.83 -0.66 11.47
CA VAL A 34 -8.07 -0.76 10.70
C VAL A 34 -7.76 -1.10 9.24
N ARG A 35 -6.80 -0.40 8.62
CA ARG A 35 -6.42 -0.67 7.21
C ARG A 35 -5.85 -2.06 7.02
N LEU A 36 -4.94 -2.50 7.90
CA LEU A 36 -4.34 -3.84 7.83
C LEU A 36 -5.40 -4.93 7.94
N ASN A 37 -6.34 -4.78 8.89
CA ASN A 37 -7.42 -5.74 9.09
C ASN A 37 -8.40 -5.77 7.90
N ALA A 38 -8.73 -4.61 7.32
CA ALA A 38 -9.58 -4.55 6.13
C ALA A 38 -8.93 -5.27 4.95
N MET A 39 -7.66 -4.97 4.66
CA MET A 39 -6.92 -5.64 3.58
C MET A 39 -6.77 -7.15 3.84
N ALA A 40 -6.52 -7.56 5.08
CA ALA A 40 -6.46 -8.97 5.45
C ALA A 40 -7.81 -9.67 5.24
N GLY A 41 -8.94 -9.02 5.55
CA GLY A 41 -10.28 -9.53 5.27
C GLY A 41 -10.54 -9.77 3.78
N ASP A 42 -9.94 -8.94 2.92
CA ASP A 42 -9.99 -9.06 1.46
C ASP A 42 -8.96 -10.07 0.88
N GLY A 43 -8.25 -10.80 1.75
CA GLY A 43 -7.27 -11.82 1.38
C GLY A 43 -5.87 -11.28 1.07
N TRP A 44 -5.60 -10.01 1.36
CA TRP A 44 -4.29 -9.41 1.16
C TRP A 44 -3.36 -9.64 2.35
N THR A 45 -2.10 -9.94 2.06
CA THR A 45 -1.01 -10.09 3.02
C THR A 45 -0.16 -8.82 3.00
N TYR A 46 -0.04 -8.16 4.15
CA TYR A 46 0.87 -7.02 4.32
C TYR A 46 2.34 -7.46 4.18
N LEU A 47 3.14 -6.66 3.47
CA LEU A 47 4.57 -6.93 3.28
C LEU A 47 5.46 -5.90 3.95
N ARG A 48 5.23 -4.61 3.65
CA ARG A 48 6.06 -3.51 4.14
C ARG A 48 5.40 -2.16 3.93
N SER A 49 5.99 -1.16 4.58
CA SER A 49 5.77 0.25 4.27
C SER A 49 6.99 0.77 3.52
N ASP A 50 6.75 1.54 2.46
CA ASP A 50 7.79 2.29 1.73
C ASP A 50 7.43 3.77 1.71
N GLU A 51 8.41 4.64 1.49
CA GLU A 51 8.21 6.09 1.36
C GLU A 51 8.73 6.58 0.01
N PHE A 52 7.92 7.39 -0.69
CA PHE A 52 8.26 7.93 -2.00
C PHE A 52 8.12 9.45 -2.03
N THR A 53 8.91 10.12 -2.86
CA THR A 53 8.75 11.55 -3.15
C THR A 53 7.94 11.71 -4.43
N LEU A 54 6.95 12.61 -4.43
CA LEU A 54 6.18 12.95 -5.62
C LEU A 54 6.61 14.33 -6.13
N ASN A 55 6.74 14.48 -7.45
CA ASN A 55 7.06 15.77 -8.06
C ASN A 55 5.94 16.78 -7.76
N GLY A 56 6.31 17.94 -7.21
CA GLY A 56 5.36 19.00 -6.88
C GLY A 56 4.60 18.80 -5.56
N VAL A 57 4.92 17.76 -4.77
CA VAL A 57 4.38 17.57 -3.43
C VAL A 57 5.52 17.69 -2.41
N GLU A 58 5.32 18.53 -1.40
CA GLU A 58 6.32 18.68 -0.33
C GLU A 58 6.27 17.45 0.61
N GLY A 59 7.45 16.91 0.93
CA GLY A 59 7.59 15.77 1.83
C GLY A 59 7.49 14.40 1.15
N LYS A 60 7.60 13.35 1.98
CA LYS A 60 7.48 11.97 1.52
C LYS A 60 6.07 11.44 1.74
N GLN A 61 5.61 10.63 0.79
CA GLN A 61 4.35 9.91 0.84
C GLN A 61 4.63 8.46 1.22
N ALA A 62 4.12 8.03 2.36
CA ALA A 62 4.22 6.64 2.79
C ALA A 62 3.15 5.80 2.10
N VAL A 63 3.49 4.58 1.70
CA VAL A 63 2.57 3.59 1.14
C VAL A 63 2.72 2.26 1.85
N LEU A 64 1.62 1.54 1.98
CA LEU A 64 1.58 0.17 2.47
C LEU A 64 1.48 -0.77 1.29
N ILE A 65 2.37 -1.76 1.24
CA ILE A 65 2.45 -2.73 0.16
C ILE A 65 1.84 -4.05 0.65
N PHE A 66 0.94 -4.58 -0.17
CA PHE A 66 0.29 -5.86 0.05
C PHE A 66 0.48 -6.79 -1.14
N ARG A 67 0.35 -8.09 -0.87
CA ARG A 67 0.25 -9.12 -1.91
C ARG A 67 -0.85 -10.11 -1.62
N ARG A 68 -1.35 -10.80 -2.64
CA ARG A 68 -2.15 -12.03 -2.46
C ARG A 68 -1.79 -13.04 -3.53
N GLU A 69 -2.09 -14.31 -3.28
CA GLU A 69 -1.94 -15.35 -4.30
C GLU A 69 -2.89 -15.04 -5.46
N SER A 70 -2.40 -15.21 -6.68
CA SER A 70 -3.18 -15.06 -7.90
C SER A 70 -3.17 -16.37 -8.66
N ASP A 71 -4.35 -16.89 -8.96
CA ASP A 71 -4.53 -18.02 -9.88
C ASP A 71 -4.33 -17.59 -11.35
N PHE A 72 -4.38 -16.28 -11.61
CA PHE A 72 -3.99 -15.73 -12.91
C PHE A 72 -2.47 -15.77 -13.02
N GLY A 73 -1.97 -16.81 -13.66
CA GLY A 73 -0.64 -16.80 -14.24
C GLY A 73 -0.50 -15.54 -15.09
N VAL A 74 0.38 -14.62 -14.69
CA VAL A 74 0.70 -13.42 -15.46
C VAL A 74 0.92 -13.85 -16.89
N PHE A 75 -0.05 -13.60 -17.77
CA PHE A 75 0.07 -13.99 -19.17
C PHE A 75 1.32 -13.29 -19.67
N ALA A 76 2.23 -14.02 -20.29
CA ALA A 76 3.49 -13.45 -20.77
C ALA A 76 3.28 -12.25 -21.74
N GLY A 77 2.07 -12.08 -22.28
CA GLY A 77 1.65 -10.95 -23.12
C GLY A 77 1.07 -9.75 -22.38
N ASP A 78 0.83 -9.81 -21.06
CA ASP A 78 0.27 -8.73 -20.23
C ASP A 78 1.30 -8.22 -19.21
N LYS A 79 2.59 -8.47 -19.48
CA LYS A 79 3.69 -7.79 -18.81
C LYS A 79 3.59 -6.31 -19.19
N GLN A 80 2.90 -5.54 -18.36
CA GLN A 80 2.99 -4.09 -18.42
C GLN A 80 4.47 -3.74 -18.35
N GLU A 81 5.03 -3.21 -19.45
CA GLU A 81 6.40 -2.71 -19.44
C GLU A 81 6.46 -1.71 -18.29
N TYR A 82 7.24 -2.02 -17.24
CA TYR A 82 7.47 -1.10 -16.13
C TYR A 82 7.98 0.17 -16.79
N GLY A 83 7.11 1.19 -16.84
CA GLY A 83 7.20 2.27 -17.81
C GLY A 83 8.63 2.76 -17.94
N THR A 84 9.12 2.92 -19.17
CA THR A 84 10.43 3.52 -19.41
C THR A 84 10.47 4.83 -18.64
N PHE A 85 11.24 4.86 -17.54
CA PHE A 85 11.55 6.10 -16.86
C PHE A 85 12.23 6.94 -17.93
N ALA A 86 11.52 7.92 -18.47
CA ALA A 86 12.08 8.81 -19.48
C ALA A 86 13.32 9.44 -18.85
N THR A 87 14.49 9.00 -19.31
CA THR A 87 15.76 9.66 -19.03
C THR A 87 15.67 11.10 -19.51
N PRO A 88 16.18 12.07 -18.73
CA PRO A 88 16.05 13.50 -19.01
C PRO A 88 16.70 13.92 -20.33
#